data_AF-A0A1H2HA96-F1
#
_entry.id   AF-A0A1H2HA96-F1
#
_cell.length_a   1.000
_cell.length_b   1.000
_cell.length_c   1.000
_cell.angle_alpha   90.00
_cell.angle_beta   90.00
_cell.angle_gamma   90.00
#
_symmetry.space_group_name_H-M   'P 1'
#
loop_
_entity.id
_entity.type
_entity.pdbx_description
1 polymer ?
#
loop_
_entity_poly.entity_id
_entity_poly.type
_entity_poly.pdbx_seq_one_letter_code
_entity_poly.pdbx_strand_id
1 'polypeptide(L)'
;MAFSDPITSPLASNTYINGLLWGSHWNDPIAGTRLKVYIAGQGENEVFDFGGTAVTAHTVPQEVTAFLESMQFIENICNIDFMMANSQADADIIVGVVGNSDAGGALGTSVPPGEDIGPVVNRQGAVILNRDAYYSTDYSSLQPGGYDFTTFIHEFGHAVGLKHTHDAGGGDRPNFPGVTAPFGDYGDFNLNQGLYTMMSYNDGWPAGPDGPLDPASISGYGYEGTPMAFDIAALQFLYGSNTNFQTGNNVYTLGSTNAPGTFYSAIWDTKGIDTIRNPSAIDSTIDLRAATLLHATGGGGYLSSVDGINGGFTIAKGVNLENAIGGNGADTMIGNWAANTLTGNAGNDRINGLGGADKIIGGTGADMLAGGGGADDFTYVAVNDSRGQPDIIKDFVHALDDIDVAAIDANGADAGNPAFVFRGNAAFTGAGAEVRFVKNATNNVTNVLFDIDGNKSADMTIRLTGLITLDAGDFIL
;
A
#
# COMPACT_ATOMS: atom_id res chain seq x y z
N MET A 1 15.70 25.98 23.15
CA MET A 1 15.81 24.61 23.71
C MET A 1 17.03 23.98 23.07
N ALA A 2 17.76 23.10 23.74
CA ALA A 2 18.88 22.42 23.09
C ALA A 2 18.31 21.54 21.96
N PHE A 3 18.93 21.62 20.79
CA PHE A 3 18.44 21.07 19.53
C PHE A 3 18.73 19.58 19.39
N SER A 4 18.10 18.91 18.42
CA SER A 4 18.46 17.53 18.08
C SER A 4 19.87 17.55 17.49
N ASP A 5 20.83 16.90 18.15
CA ASP A 5 22.18 16.77 17.60
C ASP A 5 22.24 15.55 16.66
N PRO A 6 23.02 15.61 15.58
CA PRO A 6 23.27 14.42 14.77
C PRO A 6 24.07 13.41 15.59
N ILE A 7 23.55 12.19 15.69
CA ILE A 7 24.21 11.06 16.34
C ILE A 7 24.43 9.92 15.34
N THR A 8 25.36 9.03 15.65
CA THR A 8 25.57 7.82 14.84
C THR A 8 24.34 6.92 14.88
N SER A 9 23.85 6.53 13.70
CA SER A 9 22.74 5.60 13.58
C SER A 9 23.15 4.19 14.01
N PRO A 10 22.28 3.44 14.71
CA PRO A 10 22.56 2.05 15.03
C PRO A 10 22.64 1.18 13.76
N LEU A 11 23.28 0.01 13.86
CA LEU A 11 23.24 -1.01 12.81
C LEU A 11 21.91 -1.76 12.88
N ALA A 12 21.18 -1.81 11.78
CA ALA A 12 19.99 -2.65 11.69
C ALA A 12 20.39 -4.10 11.35
N SER A 13 19.73 -5.08 11.96
CA SER A 13 19.91 -6.49 11.61
C SER A 13 19.28 -6.86 10.27
N ASN A 14 18.34 -6.05 9.79
CA ASN A 14 17.69 -6.22 8.49
C ASN A 14 18.52 -5.53 7.39
N THR A 15 18.82 -6.24 6.31
CA THR A 15 19.70 -5.75 5.25
C THR A 15 19.12 -4.59 4.45
N TYR A 16 17.79 -4.54 4.25
CA TYR A 16 17.14 -3.44 3.53
C TYR A 16 17.09 -2.19 4.38
N ILE A 17 16.71 -2.32 5.66
CA ILE A 17 16.76 -1.19 6.59
C ILE A 17 18.19 -0.66 6.67
N ASN A 18 19.17 -1.53 6.94
CA ASN A 18 20.57 -1.10 7.03
C ASN A 18 21.09 -0.50 5.73
N GLY A 19 20.53 -0.92 4.58
CA GLY A 19 20.83 -0.40 3.27
C GLY A 19 20.18 0.95 2.93
N LEU A 20 19.27 1.44 3.77
CA LEU A 20 18.72 2.81 3.67
C LEU A 20 19.30 3.77 4.70
N LEU A 21 20.05 3.32 5.71
CA LEU A 21 20.56 4.25 6.73
C LEU A 21 21.78 5.00 6.19
N TRP A 22 21.77 6.33 6.29
CA TRP A 22 22.93 7.15 5.91
C TRP A 22 24.14 6.78 6.75
N GLY A 23 24.00 6.78 8.08
CA GLY A 23 25.11 6.56 9.02
C GLY A 23 24.97 7.40 10.29
N SER A 24 24.25 8.51 10.18
CA SER A 24 23.82 9.41 11.24
C SER A 24 22.34 9.74 11.11
N HIS A 25 21.74 10.19 12.21
CA HIS A 25 20.35 10.67 12.28
C HIS A 25 20.23 11.71 13.39
N TRP A 26 19.11 12.44 13.40
CA TRP A 26 18.83 13.43 14.43
C TRP A 26 18.30 12.77 15.71
N ASN A 27 18.76 13.21 16.89
CA ASN A 27 18.19 12.71 18.15
C ASN A 27 18.09 13.81 19.21
N ASP A 28 16.94 13.87 19.88
CA ASP A 28 16.76 14.61 21.14
C ASP A 28 16.53 13.61 22.29
N PRO A 29 17.49 13.44 23.21
CA PRO A 29 17.41 12.48 24.30
C PRO A 29 16.37 12.81 25.38
N ILE A 30 15.67 13.95 25.33
CA ILE A 30 14.75 14.40 26.38
C ILE A 30 13.28 14.45 25.92
N ALA A 31 12.99 14.67 24.64
CA ALA A 31 11.63 15.01 24.16
C ALA A 31 11.09 14.21 22.95
N GLY A 32 11.86 13.28 22.37
CA GLY A 32 11.59 12.75 21.03
C GLY A 32 12.13 13.70 19.95
N THR A 33 12.39 13.22 18.74
CA THR A 33 13.08 14.02 17.71
C THR A 33 12.20 15.17 17.22
N ARG A 34 12.61 16.41 17.51
CA ARG A 34 11.94 17.63 17.04
C ARG A 34 12.91 18.40 16.15
N LEU A 35 12.45 18.80 14.97
CA LEU A 35 13.28 19.43 13.94
C LEU A 35 12.64 20.71 13.44
N LYS A 36 13.39 21.81 13.53
CA LYS A 36 13.00 23.09 12.97
C LYS A 36 13.42 23.19 11.52
N VAL A 37 12.47 23.48 10.65
CA VAL A 37 12.70 23.61 9.21
C VAL A 37 12.50 25.06 8.79
N TYR A 38 13.49 25.64 8.12
CA TYR A 38 13.37 26.95 7.49
C TYR A 38 13.29 26.79 5.98
N ILE A 39 12.20 27.27 5.38
CA ILE A 39 12.06 27.30 3.91
C ILE A 39 12.58 28.65 3.42
N ALA A 40 13.76 28.65 2.81
CA ALA A 40 14.44 29.84 2.32
C ALA A 40 13.87 30.34 0.98
N GLY A 41 13.98 31.65 0.75
CA GLY A 41 13.66 32.29 -0.53
C GLY A 41 12.17 32.43 -0.83
N GLN A 42 11.32 32.47 0.20
CA GLN A 42 9.88 32.63 0.01
C GLN A 42 9.56 34.05 -0.48
N GLY A 43 9.26 34.18 -1.79
CA GLY A 43 8.83 35.43 -2.42
C GLY A 43 9.95 36.36 -2.90
N GLU A 44 11.20 36.17 -2.45
CA GLU A 44 12.38 36.91 -2.90
C GLU A 44 13.61 36.00 -2.92
N ASN A 45 14.73 36.46 -3.48
CA ASN A 45 15.99 35.71 -3.45
C ASN A 45 16.60 35.75 -2.04
N GLU A 46 17.00 34.61 -1.52
CA GLU A 46 17.64 34.49 -0.21
C GLU A 46 18.87 33.59 -0.29
N VAL A 47 19.97 34.02 0.33
CA VAL A 47 21.21 33.24 0.39
C VAL A 47 21.27 32.46 1.69
N PHE A 48 21.65 31.18 1.62
CA PHE A 48 21.94 30.35 2.80
C PHE A 48 23.15 29.43 2.54
N ASP A 49 23.67 28.83 3.61
CA ASP A 49 24.79 27.89 3.56
C ASP A 49 24.30 26.46 3.26
N PHE A 50 24.88 25.83 2.24
CA PHE A 50 24.60 24.46 1.85
C PHE A 50 25.92 23.66 1.90
N GLY A 51 26.17 23.02 3.03
CA GLY A 51 27.36 22.16 3.20
C GLY A 51 28.68 22.94 3.08
N GLY A 52 28.72 24.20 3.50
CA GLY A 52 29.87 25.10 3.35
C GLY A 52 29.90 25.89 2.04
N THR A 53 28.88 25.78 1.19
CA THR A 53 28.74 26.55 -0.06
C THR A 53 27.52 27.47 0.00
N ALA A 54 27.71 28.75 -0.30
CA ALA A 54 26.59 29.69 -0.39
C ALA A 54 25.76 29.45 -1.65
N VAL A 55 24.45 29.28 -1.49
CA VAL A 55 23.47 29.10 -2.58
C VAL A 55 22.35 30.14 -2.48
N THR A 56 21.68 30.46 -3.60
CA THR A 56 20.58 31.43 -3.66
C THR A 56 19.25 30.73 -3.94
N ALA A 57 18.37 30.68 -2.95
CA ALA A 57 17.02 30.14 -3.09
C ALA A 57 16.01 31.19 -3.55
N HIS A 58 14.98 30.74 -4.27
CA HIS A 58 13.78 31.50 -4.63
C HIS A 58 12.55 30.59 -4.70
N THR A 59 12.04 30.16 -3.57
CA THR A 59 11.00 29.13 -3.45
C THR A 59 9.61 29.71 -3.69
N VAL A 60 8.88 29.16 -4.66
CA VAL A 60 7.51 29.59 -4.98
C VAL A 60 6.46 28.85 -4.13
N PRO A 61 5.23 29.36 -3.97
CA PRO A 61 4.24 28.77 -3.08
C PRO A 61 3.94 27.28 -3.30
N GLN A 62 3.98 26.80 -4.54
CA GLN A 62 3.74 25.40 -4.86
C GLN A 62 4.88 24.48 -4.37
N GLU A 63 6.12 24.96 -4.43
CA GLU A 63 7.29 24.25 -3.89
C GLU A 63 7.28 24.28 -2.36
N VAL A 64 6.83 25.39 -1.75
CA VAL A 64 6.57 25.45 -0.30
C VAL A 64 5.58 24.36 0.10
N THR A 65 4.48 24.19 -0.64
CA THR A 65 3.50 23.11 -0.38
C THR A 65 4.16 21.74 -0.48
N ALA A 66 4.96 21.47 -1.51
CA ALA A 66 5.64 20.17 -1.67
C ALA A 66 6.59 19.83 -0.50
N PHE A 67 7.32 20.82 0.02
CA PHE A 67 8.11 20.65 1.25
C PHE A 67 7.25 20.34 2.47
N LEU A 68 6.15 21.08 2.66
CA LEU A 68 5.22 20.87 3.78
C LEU A 68 4.59 19.48 3.73
N GLU A 69 4.21 19.00 2.55
CA GLU A 69 3.66 17.65 2.35
C GLU A 69 4.71 16.57 2.63
N SER A 70 5.95 16.75 2.16
CA SER A 70 7.06 15.83 2.43
C SER A 70 7.31 15.67 3.94
N MET A 71 7.33 16.78 4.68
CA MET A 71 7.42 16.77 6.15
C MET A 71 6.25 16.00 6.76
N GLN A 72 5.01 16.34 6.38
CA GLN A 72 3.81 15.73 6.94
C GLN A 72 3.78 14.21 6.73
N PHE A 73 4.17 13.72 5.55
CA PHE A 73 4.17 12.28 5.27
C PHE A 73 5.17 11.50 6.14
N ILE A 74 6.31 12.10 6.48
CA ILE A 74 7.28 11.50 7.40
C ILE A 74 6.74 11.48 8.85
N GLU A 75 6.13 12.58 9.32
CA GLU A 75 5.50 12.63 10.66
C GLU A 75 4.36 11.63 10.82
N ASN A 76 3.62 11.38 9.75
CA ASN A 76 2.50 10.43 9.77
C ASN A 76 2.96 9.02 10.15
N ILE A 77 4.22 8.65 9.85
CA ILE A 77 4.70 7.27 9.97
C ILE A 77 5.73 7.05 11.09
N CYS A 78 6.39 8.10 11.58
CA CYS A 78 7.41 8.00 12.64
C CYS A 78 7.35 9.17 13.63
N ASN A 79 8.02 9.04 14.78
CA ASN A 79 7.98 10.05 15.85
C ASN A 79 9.00 11.18 15.62
N ILE A 80 8.90 11.85 14.48
CA ILE A 80 9.51 13.17 14.24
C ILE A 80 8.41 14.23 14.34
N ASP A 81 8.74 15.37 14.94
CA ASP A 81 7.90 16.59 14.98
C ASP A 81 8.64 17.72 14.24
N PHE A 82 8.19 18.04 13.02
CA PHE A 82 8.69 19.18 12.25
C PHE A 82 7.97 20.46 12.67
N MET A 83 8.77 21.50 12.87
CA MET A 83 8.26 22.83 13.22
C MET A 83 8.87 23.87 12.28
N MET A 84 8.11 24.88 11.90
CA MET A 84 8.70 25.98 11.13
C MET A 84 9.65 26.82 11.99
N ALA A 85 10.88 27.01 11.51
CA ALA A 85 11.85 27.92 12.08
C ALA A 85 11.48 29.39 11.79
N ASN A 86 11.87 30.30 12.69
CA ASN A 86 11.62 31.74 12.50
C ASN A 86 12.71 32.44 11.67
N SER A 87 13.87 31.80 11.54
CA SER A 87 15.03 32.31 10.79
C SER A 87 15.97 31.16 10.43
N GLN A 88 16.86 31.39 9.47
CA GLN A 88 17.93 30.43 9.12
C GLN A 88 18.73 29.99 10.35
N ALA A 89 19.12 30.94 11.21
CA ALA A 89 19.93 30.65 12.40
C ALA A 89 19.20 29.83 13.48
N ASP A 90 17.88 29.68 13.39
CA ASP A 90 17.05 28.88 14.29
C ASP A 90 16.70 27.50 13.72
N ALA A 91 17.12 27.20 12.48
CA ALA A 91 16.77 25.96 11.81
C ALA A 91 17.68 24.79 12.23
N ASP A 92 17.13 23.58 12.22
CA ASP A 92 17.90 22.33 12.20
C ASP A 92 18.14 21.90 10.75
N ILE A 93 17.15 22.15 9.88
CA ILE A 93 17.20 21.90 8.44
C ILE A 93 16.80 23.17 7.67
N ILE A 94 17.62 23.61 6.71
CA ILE A 94 17.22 24.64 5.75
C ILE A 94 16.86 23.98 4.43
N VAL A 95 15.69 24.32 3.88
CA VAL A 95 15.28 23.84 2.56
C VAL A 95 15.03 25.01 1.62
N GLY A 96 15.25 24.82 0.33
CA GLY A 96 14.90 25.84 -0.66
C GLY A 96 15.08 25.36 -2.09
N VAL A 97 14.45 26.06 -3.02
CA VAL A 97 14.63 25.79 -4.46
C VAL A 97 15.63 26.78 -5.03
N VAL A 98 16.61 26.30 -5.77
CA VAL A 98 17.71 27.09 -6.35
C VAL A 98 17.73 26.99 -7.87
N GLY A 99 18.65 27.70 -8.53
CA GLY A 99 18.91 27.55 -9.98
C GLY A 99 19.97 26.48 -10.28
N ASN A 100 20.11 26.11 -11.55
CA ASN A 100 20.99 25.02 -11.99
C ASN A 100 22.46 25.21 -11.61
N SER A 101 22.93 26.46 -11.53
CA SER A 101 24.30 26.76 -11.11
C SER A 101 24.57 26.30 -9.68
N ASP A 102 23.60 26.52 -8.80
CA ASP A 102 23.72 26.24 -7.36
C ASP A 102 23.41 24.77 -7.08
N ALA A 103 22.51 24.15 -7.86
CA ALA A 103 22.22 22.72 -7.80
C ALA A 103 23.29 21.83 -8.48
N GLY A 104 24.29 22.40 -9.16
CA GLY A 104 25.34 21.65 -9.83
C GLY A 104 24.85 20.72 -10.96
N GLY A 105 23.64 20.96 -11.50
CA GLY A 105 23.02 20.13 -12.53
C GLY A 105 22.22 18.92 -12.04
N ALA A 106 22.13 18.68 -10.72
CA ALA A 106 21.28 17.64 -10.15
C ALA A 106 19.80 18.07 -10.12
N LEU A 107 18.86 17.13 -9.98
CA LEU A 107 17.43 17.43 -9.74
C LEU A 107 17.22 18.01 -8.33
N GLY A 108 17.92 17.42 -7.36
CA GLY A 108 17.97 17.85 -5.98
C GLY A 108 19.28 17.41 -5.35
N THR A 109 19.58 17.95 -4.18
CA THR A 109 20.69 17.47 -3.33
C THR A 109 20.40 17.82 -1.87
N SER A 110 20.85 16.97 -0.97
CA SER A 110 20.74 17.19 0.46
C SER A 110 22.10 17.14 1.17
N VAL A 111 22.20 17.85 2.28
CA VAL A 111 23.23 17.68 3.31
C VAL A 111 22.61 16.85 4.44
N PRO A 112 23.01 15.57 4.59
CA PRO A 112 22.49 14.69 5.63
C PRO A 112 22.90 15.12 7.04
N PRO A 113 22.29 14.55 8.09
CA PRO A 113 22.55 14.93 9.48
C PRO A 113 24.04 14.81 9.84
N GLY A 114 24.68 15.92 10.21
CA GLY A 114 26.08 15.92 10.67
C GLY A 114 27.16 15.92 9.58
N GLU A 115 26.78 16.02 8.30
CA GLU A 115 27.74 16.12 7.19
C GLU A 115 28.11 17.56 6.83
N ASP A 116 27.46 18.57 7.42
CA ASP A 116 27.80 19.96 7.14
C ASP A 116 29.23 20.30 7.64
N ILE A 117 30.09 20.64 6.67
CA ILE A 117 31.48 21.04 6.88
C ILE A 117 31.64 22.55 7.09
N GLY A 118 30.55 23.31 7.08
CA GLY A 118 30.50 24.74 7.37
C GLY A 118 30.93 25.09 8.81
N PRO A 119 30.94 26.40 9.13
CA PRO A 119 31.26 26.88 10.48
C PRO A 119 30.35 26.23 11.53
N VAL A 120 30.90 25.85 12.69
CA VAL A 120 30.18 25.13 13.77
C VAL A 120 28.84 25.80 14.15
N VAL A 121 28.76 27.13 14.06
CA VAL A 121 27.56 27.90 14.39
C VAL A 121 26.40 27.74 13.40
N ASN A 122 26.66 27.16 12.22
CA ASN A 122 25.70 27.01 11.12
C ASN A 122 25.51 25.55 10.69
N ARG A 123 26.04 24.56 11.43
CA ARG A 123 25.97 23.16 11.01
C ARG A 123 24.54 22.63 11.05
N GLN A 124 23.91 22.58 9.89
CA GLN A 124 22.50 22.23 9.71
C GLN A 124 22.37 21.13 8.66
N GLY A 125 21.27 20.39 8.71
CA GLY A 125 20.82 19.67 7.52
C GLY A 125 20.41 20.68 6.45
N ALA A 126 20.50 20.29 5.19
CA ALA A 126 20.04 21.17 4.12
C ALA A 126 19.44 20.38 2.96
N VAL A 127 18.51 21.00 2.24
CA VAL A 127 17.91 20.45 1.02
C VAL A 127 17.81 21.53 -0.02
N ILE A 128 18.34 21.28 -1.22
CA ILE A 128 18.14 22.13 -2.38
C ILE A 128 17.48 21.34 -3.50
N LEU A 129 16.54 21.98 -4.20
CA LEU A 129 15.94 21.44 -5.40
C LEU A 129 16.21 22.37 -6.58
N ASN A 130 16.31 21.82 -7.78
CA ASN A 130 16.68 22.56 -8.98
C ASN A 130 15.46 22.96 -9.81
N ARG A 131 15.11 24.25 -9.75
CA ARG A 131 13.97 24.78 -10.54
C ARG A 131 14.14 24.61 -12.04
N ASP A 132 15.39 24.63 -12.52
CA ASP A 132 15.70 24.64 -13.95
C ASP A 132 15.67 23.23 -14.53
N ALA A 133 15.62 22.20 -13.67
CA ALA A 133 15.47 20.81 -14.07
C ALA A 133 14.00 20.41 -14.25
N TYR A 134 13.06 21.14 -13.62
CA TYR A 134 11.63 20.93 -13.84
C TYR A 134 11.25 21.33 -15.26
N TYR A 135 10.71 20.40 -16.04
CA TYR A 135 10.24 20.66 -17.40
C TYR A 135 8.77 21.05 -17.42
N SER A 136 8.33 21.98 -16.56
CA SER A 136 6.90 22.28 -16.48
C SER A 136 6.56 23.67 -15.92
N THR A 137 5.70 24.41 -16.63
CA THR A 137 4.91 25.51 -16.03
C THR A 137 3.63 25.01 -15.34
N ASP A 138 3.38 23.71 -15.40
CA ASP A 138 2.30 23.00 -14.73
C ASP A 138 2.83 22.37 -13.44
N TYR A 139 2.31 22.82 -12.30
CA TYR A 139 2.69 22.36 -10.96
C TYR A 139 2.06 21.02 -10.57
N SER A 140 1.36 20.33 -11.49
CA SER A 140 0.86 18.98 -11.25
C SER A 140 1.99 17.99 -10.92
N SER A 141 3.19 18.19 -11.43
CA SER A 141 4.37 17.36 -11.12
C SER A 141 4.91 17.56 -9.70
N LEU A 142 4.55 18.67 -9.02
CA LEU A 142 4.88 18.93 -7.62
C LEU A 142 3.85 18.37 -6.63
N GLN A 143 2.81 17.69 -7.11
CA GLN A 143 1.84 17.01 -6.25
C GLN A 143 2.29 15.55 -6.00
N PRO A 144 1.84 14.91 -4.92
CA PRO A 144 2.11 13.49 -4.69
C PRO A 144 1.73 12.64 -5.90
N GLY A 145 2.69 11.84 -6.37
CA GLY A 145 2.59 11.09 -7.61
C GLY A 145 3.23 11.73 -8.83
N GLY A 146 3.53 13.02 -8.77
CA GLY A 146 4.26 13.70 -9.82
C GLY A 146 5.76 13.43 -9.74
N TYR A 147 6.43 13.49 -10.90
CA TYR A 147 7.86 13.21 -11.03
C TYR A 147 8.73 14.21 -10.25
N ASP A 148 8.38 15.49 -10.26
CA ASP A 148 9.19 16.48 -9.53
C ASP A 148 9.02 16.30 -8.01
N PHE A 149 7.82 15.91 -7.55
CA PHE A 149 7.55 15.62 -6.13
C PHE A 149 8.40 14.46 -5.58
N THR A 150 8.73 13.44 -6.39
CA THR A 150 9.61 12.35 -5.94
C THR A 150 10.94 12.89 -5.44
N THR A 151 11.48 13.92 -6.11
CA THR A 151 12.74 14.56 -5.71
C THR A 151 12.59 15.28 -4.36
N PHE A 152 11.47 15.96 -4.11
CA PHE A 152 11.25 16.64 -2.82
C PHE A 152 11.28 15.68 -1.64
N ILE A 153 10.50 14.60 -1.73
CA ILE A 153 10.40 13.66 -0.62
C ILE A 153 11.69 12.84 -0.46
N HIS A 154 12.37 12.54 -1.57
CA HIS A 154 13.67 11.87 -1.61
C HIS A 154 14.76 12.68 -0.90
N GLU A 155 14.96 13.94 -1.29
CA GLU A 155 15.99 14.79 -0.67
C GLU A 155 15.68 15.08 0.80
N PHE A 156 14.40 15.16 1.15
CA PHE A 156 14.01 15.28 2.54
C PHE A 156 14.31 13.99 3.33
N GLY A 157 14.20 12.81 2.68
CA GLY A 157 14.67 11.53 3.20
C GLY A 157 16.15 11.55 3.60
N HIS A 158 17.01 12.13 2.76
CA HIS A 158 18.42 12.34 3.09
C HIS A 158 18.62 13.27 4.28
N ALA A 159 17.88 14.37 4.34
CA ALA A 159 17.96 15.33 5.45
C ALA A 159 17.56 14.73 6.80
N VAL A 160 16.83 13.60 6.80
CA VAL A 160 16.49 12.81 8.01
C VAL A 160 17.27 11.50 8.11
N GLY A 161 18.37 11.36 7.37
CA GLY A 161 19.34 10.28 7.58
C GLY A 161 19.10 9.01 6.78
N LEU A 162 18.35 9.08 5.68
CA LEU A 162 18.29 8.00 4.70
C LEU A 162 19.38 8.16 3.62
N LYS A 163 19.74 7.07 2.94
CA LYS A 163 20.65 7.05 1.79
C LYS A 163 20.02 6.33 0.61
N HIS A 164 20.66 6.46 -0.55
CA HIS A 164 20.29 5.67 -1.70
C HIS A 164 20.53 4.18 -1.47
N THR A 165 19.79 3.38 -2.23
CA THR A 165 19.89 1.92 -2.24
C THR A 165 21.20 1.38 -2.85
N HIS A 166 21.93 2.21 -3.61
CA HIS A 166 23.04 1.79 -4.47
C HIS A 166 24.40 2.38 -4.09
N ASP A 167 24.46 3.29 -3.12
CA ASP A 167 25.71 3.89 -2.66
C ASP A 167 25.99 3.62 -1.17
N ALA A 168 27.21 3.93 -0.72
CA ALA A 168 27.67 3.61 0.62
C ALA A 168 27.11 4.55 1.72
N GLY A 169 26.50 5.68 1.36
CA GLY A 169 26.16 6.77 2.29
C GLY A 169 27.33 7.18 3.20
N GLY A 170 27.01 7.56 4.44
CA GLY A 170 27.96 7.83 5.52
C GLY A 170 28.40 6.56 6.26
N GLY A 171 29.71 6.29 6.31
CA GLY A 171 30.25 5.20 7.12
C GLY A 171 30.06 3.79 6.54
N ASP A 172 30.09 3.66 5.21
CA ASP A 172 30.20 2.39 4.47
C ASP A 172 29.04 1.41 4.71
N ARG A 173 27.80 1.93 4.68
CA ARG A 173 26.58 1.12 4.81
C ARG A 173 26.36 0.28 3.54
N PRO A 174 25.79 -0.93 3.64
CA PRO A 174 25.61 -1.80 2.48
C PRO A 174 24.59 -1.24 1.49
N ASN A 175 24.65 -1.69 0.25
CA ASN A 175 23.58 -1.49 -0.72
C ASN A 175 22.40 -2.42 -0.43
N PHE A 176 21.28 -2.18 -1.12
CA PHE A 176 20.21 -3.18 -1.23
C PHE A 176 20.77 -4.49 -1.84
N PRO A 177 20.28 -5.65 -1.40
CA PRO A 177 20.64 -6.94 -1.99
C PRO A 177 20.50 -6.93 -3.52
N GLY A 178 21.54 -7.39 -4.20
CA GLY A 178 21.60 -7.43 -5.67
C GLY A 178 21.92 -6.10 -6.36
N VAL A 179 21.89 -4.96 -5.66
CA VAL A 179 22.06 -3.64 -6.27
C VAL A 179 23.54 -3.26 -6.42
N THR A 180 23.92 -2.99 -7.67
CA THR A 180 25.28 -2.65 -8.10
C THR A 180 25.35 -1.38 -8.95
N ALA A 181 24.22 -0.89 -9.45
CA ALA A 181 24.13 0.33 -10.24
C ALA A 181 22.95 1.22 -9.79
N PRO A 182 23.01 2.54 -10.03
CA PRO A 182 21.93 3.46 -9.66
C PRO A 182 20.65 3.27 -10.47
N PHE A 183 20.77 3.11 -11.80
CA PHE A 183 19.64 3.09 -12.73
C PHE A 183 19.59 1.75 -13.48
N GLY A 184 18.37 1.27 -13.74
CA GLY A 184 18.12 0.03 -14.48
C GLY A 184 18.53 -1.25 -13.75
N ASP A 185 18.89 -1.14 -12.47
CA ASP A 185 19.21 -2.26 -11.59
C ASP A 185 18.18 -2.32 -10.47
N TYR A 186 17.24 -3.26 -10.60
CA TYR A 186 16.12 -3.41 -9.66
C TYR A 186 16.47 -4.29 -8.46
N GLY A 187 17.72 -4.77 -8.36
CA GLY A 187 18.17 -5.63 -7.26
C GLY A 187 17.46 -6.98 -7.20
N ASP A 188 17.73 -7.71 -6.12
CA ASP A 188 17.10 -9.02 -5.90
C ASP A 188 15.59 -8.85 -5.70
N PHE A 189 14.80 -9.72 -6.34
CA PHE A 189 13.33 -9.69 -6.34
C PHE A 189 12.70 -8.38 -6.86
N ASN A 190 13.45 -7.56 -7.61
CA ASN A 190 13.03 -6.25 -8.13
C ASN A 190 12.65 -5.25 -7.01
N LEU A 191 13.31 -5.31 -5.85
CA LEU A 191 12.96 -4.48 -4.68
C LEU A 191 13.63 -3.09 -4.66
N ASN A 192 14.48 -2.76 -5.63
CA ASN A 192 15.11 -1.44 -5.78
C ASN A 192 14.37 -0.56 -6.79
N GLN A 193 13.18 -0.10 -6.41
CA GLN A 193 12.30 0.73 -7.25
C GLN A 193 11.46 1.66 -6.37
N GLY A 194 10.98 2.76 -6.95
CA GLY A 194 10.14 3.77 -6.29
C GLY A 194 8.92 3.17 -5.61
N LEU A 195 8.34 2.10 -6.18
CA LEU A 195 7.26 1.32 -5.55
C LEU A 195 7.55 0.82 -4.13
N TYR A 196 8.83 0.62 -3.76
CA TYR A 196 9.20 0.03 -2.47
C TYR A 196 10.06 0.94 -1.59
N THR A 197 10.75 1.91 -2.19
CA THR A 197 11.52 2.94 -1.49
C THR A 197 11.65 4.19 -2.34
N MET A 198 11.34 5.35 -1.76
CA MET A 198 11.54 6.66 -2.37
C MET A 198 13.03 6.99 -2.57
N MET A 199 13.95 6.23 -1.95
CA MET A 199 15.40 6.45 -2.05
C MET A 199 16.05 5.71 -3.25
N SER A 200 15.26 4.99 -4.04
CA SER A 200 15.68 4.40 -5.30
C SER A 200 15.77 5.48 -6.39
N TYR A 201 16.63 5.27 -7.38
CA TYR A 201 16.68 6.08 -8.61
C TYR A 201 15.82 5.50 -9.75
N ASN A 202 15.21 4.34 -9.50
CA ASN A 202 14.26 3.70 -10.41
C ASN A 202 12.83 4.06 -10.00
N ASP A 203 12.43 5.31 -10.21
CA ASP A 203 11.15 5.88 -9.76
C ASP A 203 9.92 5.16 -10.36
N GLY A 204 8.81 5.17 -9.64
CA GLY A 204 7.57 4.47 -10.00
C GLY A 204 7.71 2.95 -9.94
N TRP A 205 7.15 2.25 -10.93
CA TRP A 205 7.24 0.79 -11.04
C TRP A 205 7.79 0.30 -12.39
N PRO A 206 9.09 0.54 -12.69
CA PRO A 206 9.69 0.17 -13.98
C PRO A 206 9.59 -1.31 -14.37
N ALA A 207 9.58 -2.22 -13.40
CA ALA A 207 9.43 -3.67 -13.61
C ALA A 207 7.96 -4.13 -13.64
N GLY A 208 7.00 -3.19 -13.55
CA GLY A 208 5.58 -3.45 -13.69
C GLY A 208 5.18 -3.81 -15.13
N PRO A 209 3.91 -4.19 -15.34
CA PRO A 209 3.41 -4.62 -16.65
C PRO A 209 3.50 -3.52 -17.72
N ASP A 210 3.38 -2.26 -17.32
CA ASP A 210 3.42 -1.10 -18.22
C ASP A 210 4.85 -0.56 -18.46
N GLY A 211 5.84 -1.08 -17.73
CA GLY A 211 7.23 -0.65 -17.82
C GLY A 211 7.50 0.71 -17.16
N PRO A 212 8.69 1.31 -17.37
CA PRO A 212 9.02 2.62 -16.83
C PRO A 212 8.19 3.73 -17.46
N LEU A 213 7.78 4.68 -16.63
CA LEU A 213 7.16 5.92 -17.09
C LEU A 213 8.23 6.84 -17.71
N ASP A 214 7.84 7.58 -18.75
CA ASP A 214 8.69 8.59 -19.37
C ASP A 214 8.35 9.97 -18.78
N PRO A 215 9.24 10.60 -18.00
CA PRO A 215 8.97 11.87 -17.34
C PRO A 215 8.74 13.02 -18.33
N ALA A 216 9.17 12.89 -19.59
CA ALA A 216 8.89 13.89 -20.62
C ALA A 216 7.43 13.86 -21.13
N SER A 217 6.75 12.72 -21.00
CA SER A 217 5.36 12.55 -21.43
C SER A 217 4.38 12.36 -20.28
N ILE A 218 4.85 11.89 -19.12
CA ILE A 218 4.07 11.60 -17.91
C ILE A 218 4.84 12.14 -16.70
N SER A 219 4.51 13.36 -16.26
CA SER A 219 5.16 14.02 -15.12
C SER A 219 4.23 14.30 -13.94
N GLY A 220 2.90 14.28 -14.12
CA GLY A 220 1.94 14.71 -13.10
C GLY A 220 1.32 13.61 -12.25
N TYR A 221 1.63 12.34 -12.50
CA TYR A 221 1.08 11.17 -11.81
C TYR A 221 1.93 9.94 -12.07
N GLY A 222 1.68 8.85 -11.35
CA GLY A 222 2.26 7.55 -11.66
C GLY A 222 3.52 7.18 -10.91
N TYR A 223 4.07 8.11 -10.13
CA TYR A 223 5.25 7.89 -9.31
C TYR A 223 4.85 7.65 -7.84
N GLU A 224 5.82 7.31 -6.99
CA GLU A 224 5.64 7.23 -5.55
C GLU A 224 5.31 8.62 -4.95
N GLY A 225 4.32 8.65 -4.06
CA GLY A 225 3.83 9.89 -3.46
C GLY A 225 4.07 10.00 -1.95
N THR A 226 4.54 8.94 -1.31
CA THR A 226 4.73 8.88 0.15
C THR A 226 6.02 8.10 0.47
N PRO A 227 6.50 8.11 1.73
CA PRO A 227 7.46 7.10 2.17
C PRO A 227 6.87 5.72 1.92
N MET A 228 7.68 4.84 1.35
CA MET A 228 7.26 3.50 0.95
C MET A 228 7.68 2.48 2.01
N ALA A 229 7.31 1.20 1.84
CA ALA A 229 7.40 0.22 2.93
C ALA A 229 8.79 0.10 3.56
N PHE A 230 9.88 0.19 2.78
CA PHE A 230 11.23 0.18 3.34
C PHE A 230 11.62 1.52 4.00
N ASP A 231 11.18 2.65 3.45
CA ASP A 231 11.42 3.98 4.04
C ASP A 231 10.73 4.09 5.40
N ILE A 232 9.45 3.67 5.47
CA ILE A 232 8.70 3.60 6.72
C ILE A 232 9.46 2.75 7.74
N ALA A 233 9.90 1.55 7.37
CA ALA A 233 10.64 0.69 8.28
C ALA A 233 11.98 1.31 8.74
N ALA A 234 12.69 2.01 7.85
CA ALA A 234 13.97 2.66 8.19
C ALA A 234 13.77 3.90 9.07
N LEU A 235 12.80 4.75 8.76
CA LEU A 235 12.46 5.92 9.57
C LEU A 235 11.94 5.50 10.94
N GLN A 236 11.08 4.49 11.02
CA GLN A 236 10.62 3.95 12.32
C GLN A 236 11.74 3.29 13.11
N PHE A 237 12.75 2.70 12.45
CA PHE A 237 13.92 2.17 13.14
C PHE A 237 14.77 3.29 13.78
N LEU A 238 14.89 4.44 13.11
CA LEU A 238 15.63 5.60 13.64
C LEU A 238 14.86 6.37 14.70
N TYR A 239 13.57 6.59 14.47
CA TYR A 239 12.77 7.58 15.22
C TYR A 239 11.62 6.97 16.02
N GLY A 240 11.35 5.68 15.86
CA GLY A 240 10.18 5.01 16.42
C GLY A 240 8.91 5.25 15.59
N SER A 241 7.94 4.35 15.71
CA SER A 241 6.69 4.38 14.95
C SER A 241 5.64 5.33 15.53
N ASN A 242 4.95 6.08 14.67
CA ASN A 242 3.79 6.88 15.05
C ASN A 242 2.50 6.05 14.98
N THR A 243 2.02 5.53 16.10
CA THR A 243 0.78 4.72 16.17
C THR A 243 -0.49 5.55 16.41
N ASN A 244 -0.43 6.87 16.21
CA ASN A 244 -1.55 7.80 16.40
C ASN A 244 -2.07 8.37 15.07
N PHE A 245 -1.46 7.99 13.95
CA PHE A 245 -1.95 8.30 12.62
C PHE A 245 -3.04 7.29 12.20
N GLN A 246 -4.09 7.81 11.55
CA GLN A 246 -5.22 7.05 10.99
C GLN A 246 -5.88 6.02 11.92
N THR A 247 -5.99 6.29 13.22
CA THR A 247 -6.49 5.28 14.20
C THR A 247 -7.99 4.91 14.12
N GLY A 248 -8.69 5.29 13.05
CA GLY A 248 -10.11 5.09 12.86
C GLY A 248 -10.39 3.82 12.05
N ASN A 249 -11.61 3.66 11.55
CA ASN A 249 -11.85 2.67 10.50
C ASN A 249 -11.68 3.39 9.16
N ASN A 250 -10.66 3.02 8.41
CA ASN A 250 -10.20 3.75 7.25
C ASN A 250 -10.52 3.00 5.96
N VAL A 251 -10.83 3.75 4.90
CA VAL A 251 -11.10 3.18 3.56
C VAL A 251 -10.08 3.74 2.57
N TYR A 252 -9.18 2.87 2.13
CA TYR A 252 -8.16 3.13 1.12
C TYR A 252 -8.73 2.81 -0.26
N THR A 253 -9.03 3.85 -1.03
CA THR A 253 -9.69 3.71 -2.34
C THR A 253 -8.65 3.71 -3.45
N LEU A 254 -8.63 2.65 -4.27
CA LEU A 254 -7.76 2.58 -5.45
C LEU A 254 -8.17 3.60 -6.50
N GLY A 255 -7.18 4.18 -7.18
CA GLY A 255 -7.41 5.09 -8.30
C GLY A 255 -8.08 4.37 -9.48
N SER A 256 -8.94 5.09 -10.21
CA SER A 256 -9.64 4.55 -11.38
C SER A 256 -9.22 5.21 -12.71
N THR A 257 -8.32 6.19 -12.66
CA THR A 257 -7.88 6.97 -13.83
C THR A 257 -6.44 7.43 -13.63
N ASN A 258 -5.64 7.42 -14.69
CA ASN A 258 -4.30 8.01 -14.72
C ASN A 258 -4.38 9.55 -14.84
N ALA A 259 -4.30 10.24 -13.71
CA ALA A 259 -4.38 11.71 -13.62
C ALA A 259 -3.66 12.23 -12.35
N PRO A 260 -3.37 13.54 -12.25
CA PRO A 260 -2.81 14.11 -11.03
C PRO A 260 -3.56 13.67 -9.76
N GLY A 261 -2.79 13.23 -8.75
CA GLY A 261 -3.31 12.58 -7.54
C GLY A 261 -3.38 11.05 -7.62
N THR A 262 -2.96 10.44 -8.71
CA THR A 262 -2.79 8.97 -8.84
C THR A 262 -1.33 8.60 -8.61
N PHE A 263 -1.07 7.79 -7.58
CA PHE A 263 0.29 7.49 -7.16
C PHE A 263 0.40 6.17 -6.40
N TYR A 264 1.63 5.69 -6.27
CA TYR A 264 1.95 4.58 -5.37
C TYR A 264 2.20 5.10 -3.96
N SER A 265 1.63 4.44 -2.96
CA SER A 265 1.88 4.73 -1.56
C SER A 265 1.98 3.45 -0.73
N ALA A 266 2.56 3.55 0.45
CA ALA A 266 2.55 2.47 1.44
C ALA A 266 1.62 2.84 2.60
N ILE A 267 0.64 1.98 2.88
CA ILE A 267 -0.30 2.17 3.99
C ILE A 267 0.45 1.95 5.30
N TRP A 268 0.41 2.98 6.15
CA TRP A 268 0.72 2.89 7.58
C TRP A 268 -0.56 3.18 8.36
N ASP A 269 -1.19 2.11 8.83
CA ASP A 269 -2.34 2.14 9.72
C ASP A 269 -2.18 1.03 10.76
N THR A 270 -2.43 1.33 12.03
CA THR A 270 -2.17 0.37 13.12
C THR A 270 -3.38 0.10 13.98
N LYS A 271 -4.51 0.77 13.71
CA LYS A 271 -5.71 0.67 14.53
C LYS A 271 -6.91 0.97 13.68
N GLY A 272 -7.89 0.09 13.73
CA GLY A 272 -9.08 0.26 12.94
C GLY A 272 -9.66 -1.07 12.57
N ILE A 273 -10.70 -0.98 11.77
CA ILE A 273 -11.13 -2.06 10.89
C ILE A 273 -11.11 -1.45 9.50
N ASP A 274 -10.06 -1.76 8.76
CA ASP A 274 -9.65 -0.99 7.60
C ASP A 274 -9.94 -1.74 6.31
N THR A 275 -10.12 -1.00 5.23
CA THR A 275 -10.60 -1.54 3.96
C THR A 275 -9.78 -1.00 2.80
N ILE A 276 -9.29 -1.87 1.91
CA ILE A 276 -8.93 -1.47 0.55
C ILE A 276 -10.14 -1.69 -0.36
N ARG A 277 -10.45 -0.71 -1.22
CA ARG A 277 -11.59 -0.78 -2.13
C ARG A 277 -11.23 -0.37 -3.56
N ASN A 278 -11.66 -1.17 -4.53
CA ASN A 278 -11.76 -0.76 -5.94
C ASN A 278 -13.15 -0.12 -6.19
N PRO A 279 -13.23 1.17 -6.55
CA PRO A 279 -14.51 1.82 -6.84
C PRO A 279 -14.98 1.64 -8.29
N SER A 280 -14.17 1.01 -9.14
CA SER A 280 -14.35 0.99 -10.60
C SER A 280 -14.98 -0.32 -11.09
N ALA A 281 -15.13 -0.43 -12.41
CA ALA A 281 -15.51 -1.67 -13.09
C ALA A 281 -14.34 -2.32 -13.83
N ILE A 282 -13.11 -1.90 -13.52
CA ILE A 282 -11.88 -2.41 -14.12
C ILE A 282 -11.33 -3.48 -13.17
N ASP A 283 -10.83 -4.57 -13.74
CA ASP A 283 -10.12 -5.63 -13.04
C ASP A 283 -9.04 -5.04 -12.11
N SER A 284 -8.93 -5.61 -10.92
CA SER A 284 -7.95 -5.18 -9.93
C SER A 284 -7.31 -6.36 -9.20
N THR A 285 -6.15 -6.10 -8.63
CA THR A 285 -5.56 -6.95 -7.61
C THR A 285 -5.63 -6.21 -6.28
N ILE A 286 -6.18 -6.84 -5.24
CA ILE A 286 -6.16 -6.34 -3.86
C ILE A 286 -5.46 -7.40 -3.01
N ASP A 287 -4.32 -7.05 -2.41
CA ASP A 287 -3.50 -7.94 -1.59
C ASP A 287 -3.30 -7.32 -0.20
N LEU A 288 -3.89 -7.95 0.82
CA LEU A 288 -3.90 -7.46 2.19
C LEU A 288 -2.64 -7.84 2.98
N ARG A 289 -1.65 -8.48 2.35
CA ARG A 289 -0.41 -8.87 3.02
C ARG A 289 0.55 -7.69 3.16
N ALA A 290 0.93 -7.43 4.40
CA ALA A 290 1.97 -6.46 4.73
C ALA A 290 3.36 -6.85 4.21
N ALA A 291 4.21 -5.84 4.05
CA ALA A 291 5.63 -6.00 3.78
C ALA A 291 6.28 -6.94 4.81
N THR A 292 7.02 -7.92 4.31
CA THR A 292 7.68 -8.91 5.16
C THR A 292 9.02 -8.38 5.69
N LEU A 293 9.64 -7.44 4.96
CA LEU A 293 11.03 -6.99 5.07
C LEU A 293 12.07 -8.11 4.88
N LEU A 294 11.65 -9.28 4.41
CA LEU A 294 12.54 -10.40 4.14
C LEU A 294 13.21 -10.25 2.79
N HIS A 295 14.36 -10.90 2.62
CA HIS A 295 15.03 -11.03 1.33
C HIS A 295 14.30 -12.07 0.45
N ALA A 296 13.10 -11.70 0.00
CA ALA A 296 12.20 -12.52 -0.78
C ALA A 296 11.16 -11.64 -1.50
N THR A 297 10.40 -12.23 -2.42
CA THR A 297 9.16 -11.62 -2.93
C THR A 297 8.25 -11.21 -1.78
N GLY A 298 7.73 -9.97 -1.80
CA GLY A 298 6.98 -9.39 -0.70
C GLY A 298 7.83 -8.70 0.36
N GLY A 299 9.15 -8.56 0.16
CA GLY A 299 10.04 -7.79 1.03
C GLY A 299 9.54 -6.37 1.26
N GLY A 300 9.21 -5.65 0.19
CA GLY A 300 8.59 -4.31 0.21
C GLY A 300 7.06 -4.32 0.22
N GLY A 301 6.42 -5.46 0.45
CA GLY A 301 4.96 -5.62 0.37
C GLY A 301 4.47 -6.08 -0.99
N TYR A 302 3.16 -6.25 -1.08
CA TYR A 302 2.44 -6.64 -2.29
C TYR A 302 1.58 -5.46 -2.74
N LEU A 303 1.50 -5.23 -4.05
CA LEU A 303 0.77 -4.10 -4.61
C LEU A 303 -0.70 -4.46 -4.78
N SER A 304 -1.56 -3.66 -4.17
CA SER A 304 -2.97 -3.53 -4.54
C SER A 304 -3.11 -2.44 -5.60
N SER A 305 -3.67 -2.75 -6.77
CA SER A 305 -3.79 -1.83 -7.92
C SER A 305 -4.97 -2.20 -8.82
N VAL A 306 -5.46 -1.22 -9.58
CA VAL A 306 -6.40 -1.42 -10.69
C VAL A 306 -5.61 -1.55 -11.99
N ASP A 307 -6.02 -2.45 -12.89
CA ASP A 307 -5.31 -2.72 -14.13
C ASP A 307 -5.19 -1.45 -15.01
N GLY A 308 -3.96 -1.18 -15.45
CA GLY A 308 -3.62 -0.01 -16.27
C GLY A 308 -3.61 1.33 -15.53
N ILE A 309 -3.79 1.33 -14.20
CA ILE A 309 -3.66 2.52 -13.35
C ILE A 309 -2.28 2.52 -12.69
N ASN A 310 -1.51 3.58 -12.93
CA ASN A 310 -0.20 3.80 -12.34
C ASN A 310 -0.34 4.33 -10.91
N GLY A 311 -0.88 3.51 -10.02
CA GLY A 311 -1.08 3.88 -8.63
C GLY A 311 -1.68 2.73 -7.86
N GLY A 312 -1.57 2.82 -6.53
CA GLY A 312 -2.01 1.75 -5.66
C GLY A 312 -1.33 1.77 -4.31
N PHE A 313 -1.55 0.70 -3.57
CA PHE A 313 -1.11 0.58 -2.20
C PHE A 313 -0.24 -0.65 -2.00
N THR A 314 0.95 -0.46 -1.46
CA THR A 314 1.60 -1.49 -0.65
C THR A 314 1.20 -1.31 0.81
N ILE A 315 1.46 -2.30 1.66
CA ILE A 315 1.13 -2.24 3.09
C ILE A 315 2.43 -2.35 3.89
N ALA A 316 2.69 -1.39 4.79
CA ALA A 316 3.91 -1.36 5.59
C ALA A 316 3.98 -2.51 6.61
N LYS A 317 5.19 -2.84 7.08
CA LYS A 317 5.39 -3.91 8.07
C LYS A 317 4.65 -3.58 9.38
N GLY A 318 3.87 -4.55 9.88
CA GLY A 318 3.18 -4.43 11.17
C GLY A 318 1.78 -3.81 11.08
N VAL A 319 1.37 -3.40 9.87
CA VAL A 319 -0.01 -3.05 9.54
C VAL A 319 -0.81 -4.32 9.30
N ASN A 320 -2.05 -4.35 9.78
CA ASN A 320 -3.02 -5.42 9.55
C ASN A 320 -4.27 -4.78 8.95
N LEU A 321 -4.66 -5.18 7.74
CA LEU A 321 -5.91 -4.74 7.14
C LEU A 321 -6.93 -5.88 7.19
N GLU A 322 -8.17 -5.55 7.54
CA GLU A 322 -9.20 -6.55 7.78
C GLU A 322 -10.06 -6.81 6.54
N ASN A 323 -10.27 -5.81 5.69
CA ASN A 323 -11.27 -5.92 4.62
C ASN A 323 -10.72 -5.56 3.24
N ALA A 324 -11.31 -6.21 2.24
CA ALA A 324 -11.14 -5.85 0.85
C ALA A 324 -12.49 -5.86 0.13
N ILE A 325 -12.68 -4.89 -0.76
CA ILE A 325 -13.88 -4.77 -1.60
C ILE A 325 -13.45 -4.58 -3.06
N GLY A 326 -13.73 -5.58 -3.90
CA GLY A 326 -13.56 -5.54 -5.35
C GLY A 326 -14.48 -4.53 -6.03
N GLY A 327 -14.26 -4.34 -7.33
CA GLY A 327 -15.06 -3.53 -8.23
C GLY A 327 -16.14 -4.35 -8.92
N ASN A 328 -16.49 -3.96 -10.15
CA ASN A 328 -17.36 -4.77 -11.02
C ASN A 328 -16.58 -5.52 -12.13
N GLY A 329 -15.25 -5.59 -12.00
CA GLY A 329 -14.34 -6.28 -12.91
C GLY A 329 -14.05 -7.70 -12.44
N ALA A 330 -13.21 -8.45 -13.15
CA ALA A 330 -12.72 -9.74 -12.67
C ALA A 330 -11.55 -9.54 -11.70
N ASP A 331 -11.85 -9.39 -10.42
CA ASP A 331 -10.86 -9.02 -9.40
C ASP A 331 -10.11 -10.22 -8.84
N THR A 332 -8.86 -9.99 -8.44
CA THR A 332 -8.07 -10.92 -7.65
C THR A 332 -7.88 -10.36 -6.25
N MET A 333 -8.35 -11.08 -5.24
CA MET A 333 -8.31 -10.66 -3.85
C MET A 333 -7.57 -11.69 -3.01
N ILE A 334 -6.58 -11.23 -2.26
CA ILE A 334 -5.75 -12.04 -1.38
C ILE A 334 -5.84 -11.44 0.02
N GLY A 335 -6.35 -12.23 0.97
CA GLY A 335 -6.41 -11.89 2.39
C GLY A 335 -5.03 -11.91 3.05
N ASN A 336 -5.00 -12.09 4.36
CA ASN A 336 -3.77 -12.20 5.14
C ASN A 336 -3.85 -13.34 6.17
N TRP A 337 -3.30 -13.17 7.37
CA TRP A 337 -3.31 -14.21 8.41
C TRP A 337 -4.30 -13.88 9.54
N ALA A 338 -5.07 -12.81 9.39
CA ALA A 338 -6.13 -12.40 10.28
C ALA A 338 -7.48 -12.72 9.66
N ALA A 339 -8.54 -12.72 10.48
CA ALA A 339 -9.91 -12.85 9.99
C ALA A 339 -10.25 -11.66 9.07
N ASN A 340 -10.50 -11.95 7.79
CA ASN A 340 -10.82 -10.95 6.80
C ASN A 340 -12.29 -10.96 6.39
N THR A 341 -12.80 -9.81 5.94
CA THR A 341 -14.03 -9.76 5.14
C THR A 341 -13.67 -9.38 3.71
N LEU A 342 -13.87 -10.31 2.78
CA LEU A 342 -13.52 -10.17 1.37
C LEU A 342 -14.80 -10.17 0.53
N THR A 343 -15.07 -9.07 -0.18
CA THR A 343 -16.25 -8.91 -1.04
C THR A 343 -15.85 -8.64 -2.49
N GLY A 344 -16.09 -9.57 -3.41
CA GLY A 344 -15.77 -9.43 -4.84
C GLY A 344 -16.68 -8.43 -5.57
N ASN A 345 -17.98 -8.46 -5.25
CA ASN A 345 -19.08 -7.72 -5.90
C ASN A 345 -19.52 -8.33 -7.23
N ALA A 346 -19.05 -7.84 -8.37
CA ALA A 346 -19.52 -8.34 -9.66
C ALA A 346 -18.32 -8.62 -10.55
N GLY A 347 -18.43 -9.63 -11.41
CA GLY A 347 -17.29 -10.07 -12.22
C GLY A 347 -16.96 -11.51 -11.88
N ASN A 348 -15.95 -12.09 -12.53
CA ASN A 348 -15.53 -13.45 -12.21
C ASN A 348 -14.30 -13.38 -11.32
N ASP A 349 -14.54 -13.35 -10.01
CA ASP A 349 -13.52 -13.00 -9.04
C ASP A 349 -12.71 -14.21 -8.59
N ARG A 350 -11.48 -13.94 -8.14
CA ARG A 350 -10.59 -14.91 -7.51
C ARG A 350 -10.29 -14.42 -6.10
N ILE A 351 -10.89 -15.06 -5.11
CA ILE A 351 -10.74 -14.66 -3.71
C ILE A 351 -10.04 -15.77 -2.94
N ASN A 352 -8.96 -15.42 -2.23
CA ASN A 352 -8.21 -16.33 -1.36
C ASN A 352 -8.01 -15.69 0.01
N GLY A 353 -8.68 -16.21 1.04
CA GLY A 353 -8.58 -15.74 2.43
C GLY A 353 -7.19 -15.90 3.05
N LEU A 354 -6.45 -16.93 2.60
CA LEU A 354 -5.17 -17.40 3.15
C LEU A 354 -5.30 -18.04 4.53
N GLY A 355 -5.47 -17.27 5.60
CA GLY A 355 -5.71 -17.86 6.91
C GLY A 355 -6.26 -16.86 7.90
N GLY A 356 -6.77 -17.36 9.03
CA GLY A 356 -7.76 -16.59 9.79
C GLY A 356 -9.14 -17.15 9.49
N ALA A 357 -10.15 -16.79 10.29
CA ALA A 357 -11.53 -17.21 10.04
C ALA A 357 -12.19 -16.14 9.15
N ASP A 358 -12.27 -16.42 7.85
CA ASP A 358 -12.60 -15.43 6.85
C ASP A 358 -14.08 -15.44 6.48
N LYS A 359 -14.63 -14.25 6.20
CA LYS A 359 -15.93 -14.09 5.55
C LYS A 359 -15.71 -13.74 4.09
N ILE A 360 -16.14 -14.62 3.20
CA ILE A 360 -15.94 -14.48 1.75
C ILE A 360 -17.28 -14.34 1.05
N ILE A 361 -17.48 -13.21 0.35
CA ILE A 361 -18.62 -12.94 -0.50
C ILE A 361 -18.08 -12.78 -1.93
N GLY A 362 -18.32 -13.76 -2.80
CA GLY A 362 -17.98 -13.65 -4.23
C GLY A 362 -18.79 -12.51 -4.87
N GLY A 363 -20.11 -12.65 -4.79
CA GLY A 363 -21.06 -11.72 -5.39
C GLY A 363 -21.57 -12.29 -6.71
N THR A 364 -21.92 -11.46 -7.68
CA THR A 364 -22.46 -11.96 -8.96
C THR A 364 -21.36 -12.29 -9.94
N GLY A 365 -21.34 -13.52 -10.44
CA GLY A 365 -20.29 -13.95 -11.36
C GLY A 365 -20.16 -15.45 -11.38
N ALA A 366 -19.07 -15.94 -11.96
CA ALA A 366 -18.58 -17.29 -11.71
C ALA A 366 -17.28 -17.17 -10.90
N ASP A 367 -17.40 -17.20 -9.58
CA ASP A 367 -16.27 -16.87 -8.70
C ASP A 367 -15.48 -18.12 -8.31
N MET A 368 -14.20 -17.91 -8.01
CA MET A 368 -13.29 -18.90 -7.46
C MET A 368 -12.90 -18.50 -6.05
N LEU A 369 -13.44 -19.20 -5.07
CA LEU A 369 -13.33 -18.86 -3.66
C LEU A 369 -12.44 -19.89 -2.94
N ALA A 370 -11.49 -19.43 -2.15
CA ALA A 370 -10.68 -20.24 -1.26
C ALA A 370 -10.63 -19.59 0.12
N GLY A 371 -10.98 -20.33 1.16
CA GLY A 371 -10.92 -19.87 2.56
C GLY A 371 -9.48 -19.89 3.06
N GLY A 372 -8.77 -20.97 2.75
CA GLY A 372 -7.43 -21.21 3.25
C GLY A 372 -7.46 -21.91 4.61
N GLY A 373 -6.83 -21.30 5.61
CA GLY A 373 -6.71 -21.89 6.94
C GLY A 373 -7.54 -21.15 7.98
N GLY A 374 -8.66 -21.71 8.39
CA GLY A 374 -9.55 -21.09 9.35
C GLY A 374 -10.81 -21.89 9.52
N ALA A 375 -11.82 -21.28 10.12
CA ALA A 375 -13.20 -21.69 9.95
C ALA A 375 -13.85 -20.59 9.11
N ASP A 376 -14.08 -20.87 7.84
CA ASP A 376 -14.38 -19.84 6.84
C ASP A 376 -15.86 -19.86 6.44
N ASP A 377 -16.46 -18.66 6.32
CA ASP A 377 -17.84 -18.46 5.94
C ASP A 377 -17.92 -18.04 4.46
N PHE A 378 -18.36 -18.96 3.59
CA PHE A 378 -18.67 -18.66 2.19
C PHE A 378 -20.11 -18.14 2.10
N THR A 379 -20.25 -16.81 2.06
CA THR A 379 -21.52 -16.11 2.21
C THR A 379 -22.14 -15.72 0.87
N TYR A 380 -23.42 -16.07 0.70
CA TYR A 380 -24.25 -15.72 -0.44
C TYR A 380 -25.45 -14.90 0.04
N VAL A 381 -25.60 -13.69 -0.51
CA VAL A 381 -26.61 -12.71 -0.09
C VAL A 381 -27.79 -12.60 -1.05
N ALA A 382 -27.64 -13.12 -2.26
CA ALA A 382 -28.71 -13.21 -3.25
C ALA A 382 -28.60 -14.49 -4.09
N VAL A 383 -29.73 -14.95 -4.62
CA VAL A 383 -29.79 -16.10 -5.54
C VAL A 383 -28.87 -15.90 -6.76
N ASN A 384 -28.77 -14.66 -7.24
CA ASN A 384 -27.98 -14.30 -8.41
C ASN A 384 -26.47 -14.40 -8.18
N ASP A 385 -26.02 -14.51 -6.93
CA ASP A 385 -24.61 -14.69 -6.61
C ASP A 385 -24.08 -16.03 -7.16
N SER A 386 -24.96 -17.01 -7.41
CA SER A 386 -24.55 -18.28 -8.03
C SER A 386 -25.61 -18.90 -8.95
N ARG A 387 -26.41 -18.05 -9.62
CA ARG A 387 -27.45 -18.47 -10.57
C ARG A 387 -26.90 -18.54 -11.99
N GLY A 388 -26.96 -19.73 -12.60
CA GLY A 388 -26.55 -19.95 -13.99
C GLY A 388 -25.03 -19.88 -14.24
N GLN A 389 -24.29 -19.25 -13.33
CA GLN A 389 -22.84 -19.18 -13.27
C GLN A 389 -22.40 -19.67 -11.89
N PRO A 390 -22.27 -20.99 -11.69
CA PRO A 390 -21.95 -21.53 -10.36
C PRO A 390 -20.54 -21.16 -9.93
N ASP A 391 -20.45 -20.66 -8.71
CA ASP A 391 -19.19 -20.46 -8.01
C ASP A 391 -18.52 -21.79 -7.72
N ILE A 392 -17.20 -21.72 -7.52
CA ILE A 392 -16.37 -22.84 -7.12
C ILE A 392 -15.63 -22.48 -5.84
N ILE A 393 -16.03 -23.12 -4.74
CA ILE A 393 -15.25 -23.16 -3.51
C ILE A 393 -14.16 -24.24 -3.67
N LYS A 394 -12.90 -23.84 -3.51
CA LYS A 394 -11.73 -24.63 -3.92
C LYS A 394 -11.22 -25.57 -2.85
N ASP A 395 -11.47 -25.27 -1.58
CA ASP A 395 -10.82 -25.92 -0.44
C ASP A 395 -11.74 -26.19 0.76
N PHE A 396 -13.06 -26.11 0.58
CA PHE A 396 -14.07 -26.35 1.63
C PHE A 396 -13.76 -27.57 2.52
N VAL A 397 -13.74 -27.35 3.82
CA VAL A 397 -13.48 -28.34 4.86
C VAL A 397 -14.75 -28.60 5.67
N HIS A 398 -15.32 -29.80 5.51
CA HIS A 398 -16.48 -30.24 6.28
C HIS A 398 -16.26 -30.15 7.79
N ALA A 399 -17.31 -29.72 8.51
CA ALA A 399 -17.35 -29.51 9.96
C ALA A 399 -16.36 -28.45 10.47
N LEU A 400 -15.90 -27.57 9.58
CA LEU A 400 -15.02 -26.45 9.89
C LEU A 400 -15.49 -25.18 9.17
N ASP A 401 -15.68 -25.25 7.86
CA ASP A 401 -16.17 -24.16 7.03
C ASP A 401 -17.69 -24.23 6.89
N ASP A 402 -18.31 -23.07 6.64
CA ASP A 402 -19.74 -22.90 6.52
C ASP A 402 -20.13 -22.31 5.16
N ILE A 403 -21.27 -22.77 4.62
CA ILE A 403 -21.97 -22.12 3.51
C ILE A 403 -23.10 -21.29 4.11
N ASP A 404 -22.91 -19.96 4.14
CA ASP A 404 -23.90 -19.02 4.67
C ASP A 404 -24.85 -18.53 3.57
N VAL A 405 -26.12 -18.91 3.68
CA VAL A 405 -27.21 -18.49 2.79
C VAL A 405 -28.38 -17.87 3.55
N ALA A 406 -28.20 -17.53 4.83
CA ALA A 406 -29.28 -17.05 5.70
C ALA A 406 -29.89 -15.70 5.25
N ALA A 407 -29.17 -14.98 4.39
CA ALA A 407 -29.64 -13.75 3.77
C ALA A 407 -30.58 -13.97 2.56
N ILE A 408 -30.67 -15.19 2.03
CA ILE A 408 -31.52 -15.52 0.88
C ILE A 408 -32.91 -15.96 1.35
N ASP A 409 -33.95 -15.27 0.86
CA ASP A 409 -35.33 -15.74 1.01
C ASP A 409 -35.54 -17.04 0.21
N ALA A 410 -35.61 -18.14 0.95
CA ALA A 410 -35.67 -19.48 0.37
C ALA A 410 -37.01 -19.82 -0.31
N ASN A 411 -38.05 -18.97 -0.22
CA ASN A 411 -39.37 -19.24 -0.82
C ASN A 411 -39.74 -18.28 -1.96
N GLY A 412 -38.82 -17.43 -2.42
CA GLY A 412 -38.83 -16.76 -3.72
C GLY A 412 -39.99 -15.80 -4.07
N ALA A 413 -41.07 -15.71 -3.28
CA ALA A 413 -42.23 -14.84 -3.53
C ALA A 413 -43.22 -14.64 -2.36
N ASP A 414 -43.19 -15.47 -1.30
CA ASP A 414 -44.10 -15.33 -0.14
C ASP A 414 -43.55 -14.35 0.90
N ALA A 415 -44.42 -13.71 1.68
CA ALA A 415 -43.98 -12.83 2.76
C ALA A 415 -43.31 -13.64 3.90
N GLY A 416 -41.99 -13.49 4.06
CA GLY A 416 -41.19 -14.11 5.11
C GLY A 416 -39.70 -14.19 4.72
N ASN A 417 -38.85 -14.69 5.61
CA ASN A 417 -37.50 -15.18 5.28
C ASN A 417 -37.37 -16.60 5.82
N PRO A 418 -38.09 -17.60 5.25
CA PRO A 418 -37.96 -18.98 5.69
C PRO A 418 -36.55 -19.48 5.37
N ALA A 419 -35.93 -20.15 6.35
CA ALA A 419 -34.66 -20.83 6.16
C ALA A 419 -34.80 -22.01 5.19
N PHE A 420 -33.72 -22.36 4.48
CA PHE A 420 -33.71 -23.59 3.68
C PHE A 420 -33.83 -24.83 4.58
N VAL A 421 -34.45 -25.88 4.04
CA VAL A 421 -34.47 -27.22 4.65
C VAL A 421 -33.38 -28.07 4.01
N PHE A 422 -32.38 -28.47 4.80
CA PHE A 422 -31.34 -29.38 4.35
C PHE A 422 -31.86 -30.81 4.18
N ARG A 423 -31.71 -31.35 2.96
CA ARG A 423 -32.19 -32.67 2.56
C ARG A 423 -31.08 -33.73 2.45
N GLY A 424 -29.83 -33.36 2.73
CA GLY A 424 -28.69 -34.22 2.46
C GLY A 424 -28.58 -34.56 0.97
N ASN A 425 -28.44 -35.85 0.65
CA ASN A 425 -28.43 -36.34 -0.74
C ASN A 425 -29.83 -36.78 -1.24
N ALA A 426 -30.91 -36.56 -0.47
CA ALA A 426 -32.26 -36.91 -0.92
C ALA A 426 -32.75 -35.95 -2.02
N ALA A 427 -33.66 -36.43 -2.88
CA ALA A 427 -34.26 -35.59 -3.92
C ALA A 427 -35.20 -34.52 -3.36
N PHE A 428 -35.31 -33.41 -4.09
CA PHE A 428 -36.28 -32.34 -3.81
C PHE A 428 -37.70 -32.91 -3.75
N THR A 429 -38.45 -32.49 -2.74
CA THR A 429 -39.87 -32.85 -2.58
C THR A 429 -40.78 -32.02 -3.47
N GLY A 430 -40.33 -30.83 -3.87
CA GLY A 430 -41.11 -29.79 -4.53
C GLY A 430 -41.88 -28.91 -3.55
N ALA A 431 -41.42 -28.82 -2.30
CA ALA A 431 -41.96 -27.91 -1.30
C ALA A 431 -41.45 -26.47 -1.46
N GLY A 432 -40.36 -26.25 -2.22
CA GLY A 432 -39.59 -25.00 -2.20
C GLY A 432 -38.74 -24.89 -0.94
N ALA A 433 -37.86 -23.90 -0.89
CA ALA A 433 -36.92 -23.68 0.21
C ALA A 433 -36.10 -24.93 0.60
N GLU A 434 -35.62 -25.72 -0.37
CA GLU A 434 -34.84 -26.92 -0.09
C GLU A 434 -33.39 -26.79 -0.58
N VAL A 435 -32.44 -27.24 0.24
CA VAL A 435 -31.04 -27.39 -0.15
C VAL A 435 -30.62 -28.85 -0.06
N ARG A 436 -29.85 -29.31 -1.06
CA ARG A 436 -29.31 -30.67 -1.11
C ARG A 436 -27.92 -30.67 -1.73
N PHE A 437 -27.21 -31.79 -1.63
CA PHE A 437 -25.95 -31.98 -2.35
C PHE A 437 -25.97 -33.22 -3.26
N VAL A 438 -25.19 -33.17 -4.35
CA VAL A 438 -24.97 -34.30 -5.27
C VAL A 438 -23.49 -34.36 -5.67
N LYS A 439 -22.85 -35.50 -5.43
CA LYS A 439 -21.46 -35.76 -5.82
C LYS A 439 -21.36 -36.09 -7.31
N ASN A 440 -20.48 -35.41 -8.02
CA ASN A 440 -20.11 -35.70 -9.40
C ASN A 440 -18.67 -36.24 -9.43
N ALA A 441 -18.55 -37.57 -9.40
CA ALA A 441 -17.27 -38.27 -9.40
C ALA A 441 -16.43 -38.02 -10.66
N THR A 442 -17.08 -37.80 -11.81
CA THR A 442 -16.39 -37.56 -13.10
C THR A 442 -15.58 -36.27 -13.07
N ASN A 443 -16.13 -35.23 -12.46
CA ASN A 443 -15.51 -33.90 -12.40
C ASN A 443 -14.81 -33.64 -11.06
N ASN A 444 -14.82 -34.61 -10.14
CA ASN A 444 -14.32 -34.47 -8.77
C ASN A 444 -14.89 -33.22 -8.06
N VAL A 445 -16.21 -33.04 -8.11
CA VAL A 445 -16.92 -31.93 -7.44
C VAL A 445 -18.16 -32.41 -6.70
N THR A 446 -18.56 -31.64 -5.68
CA THR A 446 -19.85 -31.77 -5.00
C THR A 446 -20.70 -30.55 -5.35
N ASN A 447 -21.86 -30.76 -5.97
CA ASN A 447 -22.79 -29.67 -6.26
C ASN A 447 -23.76 -29.52 -5.10
N VAL A 448 -23.82 -28.33 -4.52
CA VAL A 448 -24.86 -27.89 -3.60
C VAL A 448 -25.95 -27.21 -4.43
N LEU A 449 -27.18 -27.71 -4.32
CA LEU A 449 -28.30 -27.35 -5.18
C LEU A 449 -29.44 -26.80 -4.31
N PHE A 450 -29.99 -25.67 -4.72
CA PHE A 450 -31.10 -25.00 -4.03
C PHE A 450 -32.34 -25.00 -4.92
N ASP A 451 -33.45 -25.54 -4.44
CA ASP A 451 -34.80 -25.47 -5.05
C ASP A 451 -35.60 -24.44 -4.24
N ILE A 452 -35.74 -23.24 -4.78
CA ILE A 452 -36.34 -22.09 -4.08
C ILE A 452 -37.84 -22.07 -4.32
N ASP A 453 -38.27 -22.29 -5.57
CA ASP A 453 -39.68 -22.16 -5.98
C ASP A 453 -40.50 -23.47 -5.91
N GLY A 454 -39.86 -24.59 -5.56
CA GLY A 454 -40.51 -25.90 -5.43
C GLY A 454 -40.75 -26.62 -6.75
N ASN A 455 -40.13 -26.16 -7.85
CA ASN A 455 -40.25 -26.79 -9.16
C ASN A 455 -39.39 -28.07 -9.32
N LYS A 456 -38.61 -28.46 -8.29
CA LYS A 456 -37.69 -29.61 -8.26
C LYS A 456 -36.45 -29.47 -9.15
N SER A 457 -36.19 -28.29 -9.65
CA SER A 457 -34.98 -27.92 -10.37
C SER A 457 -34.17 -26.95 -9.53
N ALA A 458 -32.84 -26.98 -9.68
CA ALA A 458 -31.99 -26.07 -8.93
C ALA A 458 -32.10 -24.64 -9.52
N ASP A 459 -32.42 -23.67 -8.67
CA ASP A 459 -32.42 -22.24 -8.96
C ASP A 459 -31.03 -21.61 -8.83
N MET A 460 -30.24 -22.14 -7.90
CA MET A 460 -28.87 -21.72 -7.58
C MET A 460 -28.02 -22.97 -7.38
N THR A 461 -26.74 -22.89 -7.75
CA THR A 461 -25.80 -23.99 -7.55
C THR A 461 -24.45 -23.46 -7.09
N ILE A 462 -23.92 -24.04 -6.02
CA ILE A 462 -22.55 -23.82 -5.56
C ILE A 462 -21.76 -25.11 -5.79
N ARG A 463 -20.51 -25.02 -6.24
CA ARG A 463 -19.65 -26.19 -6.46
C ARG A 463 -18.52 -26.21 -5.45
N LEU A 464 -18.35 -27.35 -4.79
CA LEU A 464 -17.19 -27.62 -3.96
C LEU A 464 -16.22 -28.52 -4.73
N THR A 465 -14.94 -28.18 -4.71
CA THR A 465 -13.89 -29.07 -5.24
C THR A 465 -13.75 -30.29 -4.33
N GLY A 466 -13.81 -31.50 -4.89
CA GLY A 466 -13.76 -32.76 -4.15
C GLY A 466 -15.13 -33.42 -3.92
N LEU A 467 -15.10 -34.66 -3.41
CA LEU A 467 -16.28 -35.50 -3.17
C LEU A 467 -16.71 -35.47 -1.69
N ILE A 468 -17.11 -34.28 -1.22
CA ILE A 468 -17.41 -33.95 0.17
C ILE A 468 -18.81 -34.44 0.56
N THR A 469 -18.92 -35.15 1.68
CA THR A 469 -20.23 -35.45 2.29
C THR A 469 -20.56 -34.30 3.23
N LEU A 470 -21.68 -33.62 2.99
CA LEU A 470 -22.14 -32.52 3.83
C LEU A 470 -23.21 -33.00 4.82
N ASP A 471 -23.31 -32.33 5.95
CA ASP A 471 -24.45 -32.41 6.86
C ASP A 471 -25.06 -31.02 7.14
N ALA A 472 -26.04 -30.95 8.05
CA ALA A 472 -26.75 -29.70 8.32
C ALA A 472 -25.89 -28.66 9.05
N GLY A 473 -24.78 -29.07 9.66
CA GLY A 473 -23.84 -28.20 10.36
C GLY A 473 -22.84 -27.48 9.45
N ASP A 474 -22.80 -27.81 8.16
CA ASP A 474 -21.98 -27.09 7.15
C ASP A 474 -22.73 -25.88 6.55
N PHE A 475 -23.88 -25.50 7.12
CA PHE A 475 -24.77 -24.49 6.56
C PHE A 475 -25.30 -23.54 7.64
N ILE A 476 -25.31 -22.25 7.30
CA ILE A 476 -26.06 -21.22 8.02
C ILE A 476 -27.29 -20.88 7.16
N LEU A 477 -28.48 -21.25 7.64
CA LEU A 477 -29.75 -21.29 6.88
C LEU A 477 -30.80 -20.29 7.36
#